data_AF-A0A8I1I5X6-F1
#
_entry.id   AF-A0A8I1I5X6-F1
#
_cell.length_a   1.000
_cell.length_b   1.000
_cell.length_c   1.000
_cell.angle_alpha   90.00
_cell.angle_beta   90.00
_cell.angle_gamma   90.00
#
_symmetry.space_group_name_H-M   'P 1'
#
loop_
_entity.id
_entity.type
_entity.pdbx_description
1 polymer ?
#
loop_
_entity_poly.entity_id
_entity_poly.type
_entity_poly.pdbx_seq_one_letter_code
_entity_poly.pdbx_strand_id
1 'polypeptide(L)'
;MMIELMKKSMLIGIGVLSLTKDKVEEVVGELIDKGNMSQKEGEKFVDDVLKRSEETRSVLEEQIKAVVKSTMAKMDIAGKSDIEALRSEISELKERLAQAEPSAEPEN
;
A
#
# COMPACT_ATOMS: atom_id res chain seq x y z
N MET A 1 10.80 28.79 -13.48
CA MET A 1 11.80 27.70 -13.43
C MET A 1 12.62 27.69 -12.12
N MET A 2 13.22 28.80 -11.69
CA MET A 2 14.01 28.80 -10.43
C MET A 2 13.19 28.57 -9.15
N ILE A 3 11.99 29.17 -9.04
CA ILE A 3 11.12 28.99 -7.88
C ILE A 3 10.68 27.51 -7.74
N GLU A 4 10.31 26.86 -8.84
CA GLU A 4 9.99 25.42 -8.90
C GLU A 4 11.12 24.53 -8.37
N LEU A 5 12.36 24.84 -8.76
CA LEU A 5 13.55 24.13 -8.27
C LEU A 5 13.81 24.35 -6.77
N MET A 6 13.58 25.57 -6.26
CA MET A 6 13.63 25.83 -4.82
C MET A 6 12.55 25.05 -4.06
N LYS A 7 11.31 25.05 -4.55
CA LYS A 7 10.22 24.28 -3.93
C LYS A 7 10.56 22.79 -3.87
N LYS A 8 11.07 22.23 -4.96
CA LYS A 8 11.49 20.81 -5.02
C LYS A 8 12.66 20.49 -4.10
N SER A 9 13.68 21.34 -4.05
CA SER A 9 14.84 21.12 -3.17
C SER A 9 14.47 21.22 -1.69
N MET A 10 13.58 22.15 -1.31
CA MET A 10 13.03 22.19 0.05
C MET A 10 12.24 20.93 0.40
N LEU A 11 11.36 20.45 -0.50
CA LEU A 11 10.63 19.20 -0.30
C LEU A 11 11.55 17.99 -0.11
N ILE A 12 12.65 17.92 -0.88
CA ILE A 12 13.68 16.89 -0.72
C ILE A 12 14.34 17.00 0.66
N GLY A 13 14.56 18.23 1.15
CA GLY A 13 15.12 18.48 2.48
C GLY A 13 14.21 18.05 3.63
N ILE A 14 12.89 18.14 3.48
CA ILE A 14 11.91 17.63 4.46
C ILE A 14 11.89 16.10 4.43
N GLY A 15 12.03 15.52 3.25
CA GLY A 15 11.95 14.08 3.01
C GLY A 15 10.52 13.56 3.00
N VAL A 16 10.31 12.44 2.29
CA VAL A 16 8.98 11.79 2.13
C VAL A 16 8.40 11.29 3.45
N LEU A 17 9.24 10.89 4.41
CA LEU A 17 8.79 10.36 5.70
C LEU A 17 8.34 11.45 6.68
N SER A 18 8.80 12.69 6.51
CA SER A 18 8.46 13.83 7.37
C SER A 18 7.44 14.77 6.71
N LEU A 19 6.93 14.39 5.54
CA LEU A 19 5.98 15.15 4.74
C LEU A 19 4.61 15.13 5.43
N THR A 20 4.35 16.17 6.22
CA THR A 20 3.11 16.40 6.97
C THR A 20 2.51 17.74 6.56
N LYS A 21 1.19 17.91 6.76
CA LYS A 21 0.50 19.16 6.45
C LYS A 21 1.18 20.36 7.11
N ASP A 22 1.41 20.28 8.43
CA ASP A 22 2.05 21.34 9.20
C ASP A 22 3.43 21.72 8.66
N LYS A 23 4.24 20.73 8.24
CA LYS A 23 5.59 21.00 7.71
C LYS A 23 5.56 21.63 6.32
N VAL A 24 4.59 21.25 5.49
CA VAL A 24 4.40 21.87 4.17
C VAL A 24 3.87 23.30 4.33
N GLU A 25 2.95 23.54 5.25
CA GLU A 25 2.43 24.87 5.58
C GLU A 25 3.52 25.79 6.11
N GLU A 26 4.42 25.31 6.98
CA GLU A 26 5.58 26.07 7.49
C GLU A 26 6.47 26.56 6.34
N VAL A 27 6.83 25.66 5.43
CA VAL A 27 7.70 25.97 4.28
C VAL A 27 7.01 26.92 3.30
N VAL A 28 5.72 26.74 3.08
CA VAL A 28 4.91 27.63 2.24
C VAL A 28 4.82 29.02 2.87
N GLY A 29 4.63 29.10 4.19
CA GLY A 29 4.66 30.35 4.95
C GLY A 29 5.96 31.11 4.74
N GLU A 30 7.11 30.44 4.89
CA GLU A 30 8.40 31.08 4.63
C GLU A 30 8.55 31.61 3.19
N LEU A 31 8.00 30.90 2.21
CA LEU A 31 8.05 31.30 0.81
C LEU A 31 7.16 32.51 0.54
N ILE A 32 6.02 32.63 1.24
CA ILE A 32 5.15 33.79 1.20
C ILE A 32 5.83 34.99 1.85
N ASP A 33 6.42 34.81 3.03
CA ASP A 33 7.10 35.87 3.78
C ASP A 33 8.30 36.45 3.00
N LYS A 34 9.02 35.58 2.28
CA LYS A 34 10.14 35.98 1.41
C LYS A 34 9.67 36.60 0.08
N GLY A 35 8.37 36.75 -0.14
CA GLY A 35 7.78 37.30 -1.37
C GLY A 35 7.93 36.40 -2.60
N ASN A 36 8.29 35.13 -2.41
CA ASN A 36 8.52 34.16 -3.48
C ASN A 36 7.25 33.42 -3.90
N MET A 37 6.16 33.58 -3.15
CA MET A 37 4.88 32.96 -3.43
C MET A 37 3.73 33.84 -2.92
N SER A 38 2.63 33.92 -3.66
CA SER A 38 1.40 34.52 -3.13
C SER A 38 0.66 33.57 -2.19
N GLN A 39 -0.17 34.11 -1.30
CA GLN A 39 -0.98 33.30 -0.37
C GLN A 39 -1.85 32.27 -1.12
N LYS A 40 -2.47 32.68 -2.22
CA LYS A 40 -3.30 31.81 -3.07
C LYS A 40 -2.49 30.68 -3.73
N GLU A 41 -1.27 30.96 -4.17
CA GLU A 41 -0.38 29.93 -4.71
C GLU A 41 0.11 28.98 -3.63
N GLY A 42 0.30 29.48 -2.40
CA GLY A 42 0.68 28.70 -1.24
C GLY A 42 -0.37 27.68 -0.87
N GLU A 43 -1.63 28.10 -0.70
CA GLU A 43 -2.76 27.21 -0.40
C GLU A 43 -2.87 26.08 -1.44
N LYS A 44 -2.81 26.45 -2.73
CA LYS A 44 -2.86 25.47 -3.81
C LYS A 44 -1.68 24.49 -3.75
N PHE A 45 -0.49 24.98 -3.43
CA PHE A 45 0.70 24.13 -3.35
C PHE A 45 0.62 23.13 -2.19
N VAL A 46 0.09 23.54 -1.04
CA VAL A 46 -0.14 22.63 0.11
C VAL A 46 -1.06 21.50 -0.33
N ASP A 47 -2.20 21.81 -0.93
CA ASP A 47 -3.18 20.82 -1.40
C ASP A 47 -2.57 19.87 -2.46
N ASP A 48 -1.86 20.42 -3.45
CA ASP A 48 -1.23 19.65 -4.51
C ASP A 48 -0.19 18.65 -3.95
N VAL A 49 0.62 19.08 -2.97
CA VAL A 49 1.62 18.23 -2.32
C VAL A 49 0.96 17.14 -1.48
N LEU A 50 -0.06 17.47 -0.69
CA LEU A 50 -0.78 16.50 0.15
C LEU A 50 -1.45 15.43 -0.71
N LYS A 51 -2.17 15.84 -1.76
CA LYS A 51 -2.83 14.90 -2.68
C LYS A 51 -1.83 13.98 -3.38
N ARG A 52 -0.72 14.54 -3.87
CA ARG A 52 0.35 13.76 -4.51
C ARG A 52 0.97 12.75 -3.52
N SER A 53 1.11 13.14 -2.26
CA SER A 53 1.64 12.28 -1.21
C SER A 53 0.75 11.07 -0.97
N GLU A 54 -0.56 11.26 -0.88
CA GLU A 54 -1.54 10.18 -0.73
C GLU A 54 -1.51 9.20 -1.90
N GLU A 55 -1.52 9.72 -3.14
CA GLU A 55 -1.41 8.90 -4.36
C GLU A 55 -0.12 8.08 -4.37
N THR A 56 1.02 8.73 -4.03
CA THR A 56 2.33 8.07 -4.01
C THR A 56 2.41 7.00 -2.93
N ARG A 57 1.82 7.25 -1.75
CA ARG A 57 1.79 6.30 -0.63
C ARG A 57 1.01 5.04 -0.99
N SER A 58 -0.15 5.18 -1.63
CA SER A 58 -0.96 4.04 -2.09
C SER A 58 -0.19 3.15 -3.08
N VAL A 59 0.49 3.76 -4.07
CA VAL A 59 1.32 3.03 -5.03
C VAL A 59 2.48 2.30 -4.33
N LEU A 60 3.14 2.96 -3.37
CA LEU A 60 4.21 2.35 -2.60
C LEU A 60 3.72 1.17 -1.75
N GLU A 61 2.56 1.29 -1.10
CA GLU A 61 1.95 0.21 -0.32
C GLU A 61 1.66 -1.03 -1.20
N GLU A 62 1.14 -0.84 -2.41
CA GLU A 62 0.91 -1.94 -3.34
C GLU A 62 2.22 -2.59 -3.83
N GLN A 63 3.25 -1.79 -4.10
CA GLN A 63 4.58 -2.32 -4.45
C GLN A 63 5.18 -3.15 -3.31
N ILE A 64 5.08 -2.67 -2.07
CA ILE A 64 5.56 -3.40 -0.89
C ILE A 64 4.80 -4.71 -0.74
N LYS A 65 3.47 -4.70 -0.85
CA LYS A 65 2.65 -5.94 -0.80
C LYS A 65 3.09 -6.93 -1.88
N ALA A 66 3.32 -6.47 -3.09
CA ALA A 66 3.76 -7.32 -4.21
C ALA A 66 5.15 -7.94 -3.94
N VAL A 67 6.10 -7.15 -3.43
CA VAL A 67 7.44 -7.62 -3.07
C VAL A 67 7.37 -8.66 -1.94
N VAL A 68 6.60 -8.40 -0.89
CA VAL A 68 6.41 -9.33 0.22
C VAL A 68 5.80 -10.64 -0.29
N LYS A 69 4.71 -10.56 -1.06
CA LYS A 69 4.04 -11.75 -1.62
C LYS A 69 4.99 -12.56 -2.51
N SER A 70 5.75 -11.90 -3.38
CA SER A 70 6.74 -12.58 -4.24
C SER A 70 7.85 -13.24 -3.42
N THR A 71 8.30 -12.59 -2.36
CA THR A 71 9.36 -13.12 -1.49
C THR A 71 8.86 -14.34 -0.71
N MET A 72 7.64 -14.29 -0.16
CA MET A 72 7.01 -15.43 0.50
C MET A 72 6.87 -16.63 -0.44
N ALA A 73 6.43 -16.39 -1.69
CA ALA A 73 6.34 -17.44 -2.69
C ALA A 73 7.71 -18.06 -3.03
N LYS A 74 8.80 -17.28 -3.04
CA LYS A 74 10.17 -17.78 -3.25
C LYS A 74 10.72 -18.57 -2.07
N MET A 75 10.22 -18.33 -0.86
CA MET A 75 10.63 -19.03 0.35
C MET A 75 9.82 -20.32 0.60
N ASP A 76 8.99 -20.73 -0.37
CA ASP A 76 8.11 -21.91 -0.30
C ASP A 76 7.16 -21.88 0.92
N ILE A 77 6.77 -20.67 1.34
CA ILE A 77 5.85 -20.45 2.45
C ILE A 77 4.43 -20.37 1.90
N ALA A 78 3.59 -21.35 2.25
CA ALA A 78 2.17 -21.35 1.91
C ALA A 78 1.43 -20.18 2.59
N GLY A 79 0.67 -19.43 1.82
CA GLY A 79 -0.20 -18.37 2.30
C GLY A 79 -1.49 -18.93 2.90
N LYS A 80 -2.24 -18.06 3.58
CA LYS A 80 -3.57 -18.41 4.12
C LYS A 80 -4.53 -18.92 3.03
N SER A 81 -4.49 -18.31 1.84
CA SER A 81 -5.29 -18.73 0.69
C SER A 81 -4.99 -20.16 0.27
N ASP A 82 -3.72 -20.55 0.29
CA ASP A 82 -3.28 -21.88 -0.14
C ASP A 82 -3.76 -22.93 0.86
N ILE A 83 -3.69 -22.60 2.16
CA ILE A 83 -4.24 -23.44 3.24
C ILE A 83 -5.76 -23.59 3.11
N GLU A 84 -6.48 -22.51 2.80
CA GLU A 84 -7.94 -22.55 2.62
C GLU A 84 -8.33 -23.38 1.39
N ALA A 85 -7.62 -23.23 0.27
CA ALA A 85 -7.80 -24.04 -0.92
C ALA A 85 -7.61 -25.54 -0.61
N LEU A 86 -6.50 -25.89 0.06
CA LEU A 86 -6.23 -27.27 0.48
C LEU A 86 -7.31 -27.81 1.44
N ARG A 87 -7.83 -26.99 2.37
CA ARG A 87 -8.93 -27.40 3.26
C ARG A 87 -10.21 -27.70 2.49
N SER A 88 -10.53 -26.92 1.46
CA SER A 88 -11.68 -27.15 0.60
C SER A 88 -11.53 -28.46 -0.15
N GLU A 89 -10.39 -28.67 -0.83
CA GLU A 89 -10.10 -29.91 -1.54
C GLU A 89 -10.14 -31.14 -0.63
N ILE A 90 -9.57 -31.05 0.58
CA ILE A 90 -9.63 -32.14 1.57
C ILE A 90 -11.07 -32.44 1.97
N SER A 91 -11.93 -31.42 2.12
CA SER A 91 -13.32 -31.61 2.50
C SER A 91 -14.12 -32.30 1.39
N GLU A 92 -13.95 -31.86 0.14
CA GLU A 92 -14.57 -32.49 -1.02
C GLU A 92 -14.12 -33.95 -1.19
N LEU A 93 -12.81 -34.23 -1.03
CA LEU A 93 -12.29 -35.59 -1.10
C LEU A 93 -12.88 -36.48 -0.01
N LYS A 94 -13.04 -35.97 1.22
CA LYS A 94 -13.67 -36.69 2.32
C LYS A 94 -15.13 -37.02 2.03
N GLU A 95 -15.90 -36.07 1.49
CA GLU A 95 -17.29 -36.31 1.10
C GLU A 95 -17.40 -37.37 0.00
N ARG A 96 -16.53 -37.30 -1.01
CA ARG A 96 -16.50 -38.30 -2.10
C ARG A 96 -16.13 -39.68 -1.60
N LEU A 97 -15.17 -39.79 -0.68
CA LEU A 97 -14.80 -41.06 -0.03
C LEU A 97 -15.97 -41.64 0.77
N ALA A 98 -16.66 -40.81 1.56
CA ALA A 98 -17.83 -41.24 2.33
C ALA A 98 -19.00 -41.72 1.45
N GLN A 99 -19.12 -41.17 0.23
CA GLN A 99 -20.11 -41.63 -0.75
C GLN A 99 -19.65 -42.89 -1.53
N ALA A 100 -18.35 -43.14 -1.58
CA ALA A 100 -17.75 -44.25 -2.31
C ALA A 100 -17.52 -45.51 -1.44
N GLU A 101 -17.55 -45.40 -0.11
CA GLU A 101 -17.63 -46.55 0.78
C GLU A 101 -19.08 -47.08 0.78
N PRO A 102 -19.37 -48.23 0.13
CA PRO A 102 -20.67 -48.84 0.27
C PRO A 102 -20.78 -49.32 1.72
N SER A 103 -21.88 -48.94 2.36
CA SER A 103 -22.39 -49.53 3.59
C SER A 103 -21.93 -50.98 3.73
N ALA A 104 -21.00 -51.22 4.67
CA ALA A 104 -20.61 -52.56 5.10
C ALA A 104 -21.90 -53.37 5.29
N GLU A 105 -22.05 -54.42 4.49
CA GLU A 105 -23.23 -55.26 4.45
C GLU A 105 -23.57 -55.75 5.86
N PRO A 106 -24.86 -55.75 6.27
CA PRO A 106 -25.24 -56.41 7.51
C PRO A 106 -25.03 -57.91 7.32
N GLU A 107 -24.09 -58.47 8.09
CA GLU A 107 -23.94 -59.92 8.28
C GLU A 107 -25.29 -60.53 8.67
N ASN A 108 -25.76 -61.52 7.88
CA ASN A 108 -26.76 -62.51 8.27
C ASN A 108 -26.51 -63.81 7.52
#